data_AF-A0A353N3L1-F1
#
_entry.id   AF-A0A353N3L1-F1
#
_cell.length_a   1.000
_cell.length_b   1.000
_cell.length_c   1.000
_cell.angle_alpha   90.00
_cell.angle_beta   90.00
_cell.angle_gamma   90.00
#
_symmetry.space_group_name_H-M   'P 1'
#
loop_
_entity.id
_entity.type
_entity.pdbx_description
1 polymer ?
#
loop_
_entity_poly.entity_id
_entity_poly.type
_entity_poly.pdbx_seq_one_letter_code
_entity_poly.pdbx_strand_id
1 'polypeptide(L)'
;LRALRGADLIACEDTRRTMKILSRYGIRTPLVSYHSFNEKERTRTLTERLSRGETVALVSDAGTPGISDPGYELIRSSLEAGFEIDVLPGATAFVPALLLSGFPPQPFLFEGFLPRRKGDRRRRLQE
;
A
#
# COMPACT_ATOMS: atom_id res chain seq x y z
N LEU A 1 -6.55 2.04 -13.09
CA LEU A 1 -6.59 3.33 -13.83
C LEU A 1 -7.86 4.13 -13.58
N ARG A 2 -9.07 3.56 -13.72
CA ARG A 2 -10.33 4.28 -13.45
C ARG A 2 -10.39 4.85 -12.03
N ALA A 3 -10.12 4.02 -11.02
CA ALA A 3 -10.05 4.47 -9.62
C ALA A 3 -9.10 5.65 -9.41
N LEU A 4 -7.88 5.58 -9.97
CA LEU A 4 -6.91 6.70 -9.88
C LEU A 4 -7.39 7.99 -10.55
N ARG A 5 -8.18 7.91 -11.62
CA ARG A 5 -8.75 9.08 -12.31
C ARG A 5 -9.97 9.66 -11.60
N GLY A 6 -10.75 8.80 -10.93
CA GLY A 6 -11.98 9.18 -10.23
C GLY A 6 -11.77 9.62 -8.78
N ALA A 7 -10.60 9.37 -8.21
CA ALA A 7 -10.26 9.83 -6.86
C ALA A 7 -10.06 11.35 -6.83
N ASP A 8 -10.42 11.98 -5.71
CA ASP A 8 -10.15 13.40 -5.44
C ASP A 8 -8.69 13.62 -5.02
N LEU A 9 -8.06 12.57 -4.47
CA LEU A 9 -6.68 12.58 -4.03
C LEU A 9 -6.04 11.20 -4.15
N ILE A 10 -4.76 11.17 -4.52
CA ILE A 10 -3.93 9.97 -4.42
C ILE A 10 -2.90 10.15 -3.28
N ALA A 11 -3.02 9.32 -2.25
CA ALA A 11 -2.01 9.16 -1.21
C ALA A 11 -0.95 8.15 -1.68
N CYS A 12 0.32 8.55 -1.68
CA CYS A 12 1.40 7.74 -2.24
C CYS A 12 2.72 7.85 -1.47
N GLU A 13 3.52 6.79 -1.48
CA GLU A 13 4.81 6.73 -0.78
C GLU A 13 5.83 7.77 -1.31
N ASP A 14 6.18 7.68 -2.60
CA ASP A 14 6.95 8.71 -3.30
C ASP A 14 6.10 9.38 -4.41
N THR A 15 5.81 10.67 -4.21
CA THR A 15 5.05 11.49 -5.17
C THR A 15 5.77 11.64 -6.51
N ARG A 16 7.10 11.67 -6.53
CA ARG A 16 7.90 11.81 -7.76
C ARG A 16 7.84 10.54 -8.59
N ARG A 17 7.87 9.37 -7.94
CA ARG A 17 7.73 8.08 -8.62
C ARG A 17 6.31 7.90 -9.16
N THR A 18 5.32 8.17 -8.32
CA THR A 18 3.90 8.07 -8.67
C THR A 18 3.53 9.03 -9.80
N MET A 19 4.04 10.27 -9.76
CA MET A 19 3.80 11.26 -10.83
C MET A 19 4.28 10.76 -12.20
N LYS A 20 5.41 10.05 -12.28
CA LYS A 20 5.90 9.48 -13.56
C LYS A 20 4.91 8.49 -14.16
N ILE A 21 4.30 7.61 -13.36
CA ILE A 21 3.33 6.64 -13.86
C ILE A 21 2.00 7.31 -14.21
N LEU A 22 1.53 8.25 -13.40
CA LEU A 22 0.30 8.99 -13.68
C LEU A 22 0.40 9.81 -14.97
N SER A 23 1.53 10.49 -15.20
CA SER A 23 1.79 11.24 -16.43
C SER A 23 1.74 10.37 -17.69
N ARG A 24 2.28 9.14 -17.63
CA ARG A 24 2.21 8.18 -18.76
C ARG A 24 0.77 7.83 -19.16
N TYR A 25 -0.15 7.88 -18.21
CA TYR A 25 -1.57 7.56 -18.42
C TYR A 25 -2.48 8.80 -18.48
N GLY A 26 -1.89 10.00 -18.52
CA GLY A 26 -2.63 11.27 -18.57
C GLY A 26 -3.50 11.53 -17.33
N ILE A 27 -3.13 10.98 -16.16
CA ILE A 27 -3.87 11.16 -14.92
C ILE A 27 -3.35 12.41 -14.20
N ARG A 28 -4.26 13.34 -13.86
CA ARG A 28 -3.95 14.64 -13.24
C ARG A 28 -4.40 14.77 -11.79
N THR A 29 -4.88 13.68 -11.21
CA THR A 29 -5.35 13.63 -9.82
C THR A 29 -4.26 14.15 -8.87
N PRO A 30 -4.59 15.04 -7.93
CA PRO A 30 -3.63 15.56 -6.96
C PRO A 30 -2.96 14.45 -6.16
N LEU A 31 -1.70 14.66 -5.80
CA LEU A 31 -0.90 13.73 -5.01
C LEU A 31 -0.62 14.29 -3.61
N VAL A 32 -0.59 13.40 -2.61
CA VAL A 32 -0.05 13.69 -1.27
C VAL A 32 0.92 12.58 -0.87
N SER A 33 1.99 12.94 -0.17
CA SER A 33 2.93 11.95 0.37
C SER A 33 2.35 11.26 1.60
N TYR A 34 2.47 9.94 1.62
CA TYR A 34 2.04 9.06 2.69
C TYR A 34 3.07 7.95 2.87
N HIS A 35 3.94 8.09 3.86
CA HIS A 35 5.08 7.19 4.10
C HIS A 35 5.31 6.97 5.61
N SER A 36 6.13 5.99 6.00
CA SER A 36 6.27 5.55 7.41
C SER A 36 6.51 6.68 8.43
N PHE A 37 7.23 7.74 8.04
CA PHE A 37 7.52 8.86 8.94
C PHE A 37 6.36 9.82 9.20
N ASN A 38 5.35 9.87 8.31
CA ASN A 38 4.21 10.79 8.43
C ASN A 38 2.87 10.08 8.51
N GLU A 39 2.87 8.74 8.55
CA GLU A 39 1.70 7.89 8.44
C GLU A 39 0.60 8.29 9.43
N LYS A 40 0.94 8.44 10.71
CA LYS A 40 -0.02 8.81 11.77
C LYS A 40 -0.68 10.17 11.53
N GLU A 41 0.14 11.18 11.22
CA GLU A 41 -0.35 12.54 10.97
C GLU A 41 -1.23 12.56 9.71
N ARG A 42 -0.74 11.95 8.63
CA ARG A 42 -1.45 11.92 7.35
C ARG A 42 -2.74 11.11 7.42
N THR A 43 -2.78 10.02 8.18
CA THR A 43 -4.02 9.26 8.38
C THR A 43 -5.13 10.16 8.90
N ARG A 44 -4.86 11.00 9.90
CA ARG A 44 -5.85 11.94 10.43
C ARG A 44 -6.34 12.93 9.36
N THR A 45 -5.42 13.53 8.60
CA THR A 45 -5.82 14.46 7.52
C THR A 45 -6.66 13.76 6.44
N LEU A 46 -6.33 12.51 6.12
CA LEU A 46 -7.03 11.76 5.08
C LEU A 46 -8.41 11.29 5.54
N THR A 47 -8.57 10.82 6.77
CA THR A 47 -9.88 10.46 7.33
C THR A 47 -10.81 11.68 7.45
N GLU A 48 -10.25 12.86 7.72
CA GLU A 48 -10.99 14.13 7.64
C GLU A 48 -11.42 14.50 6.22
N ARG A 49 -10.73 14.03 5.17
CA ARG A 49 -11.19 14.19 3.78
C ARG A 49 -12.27 13.18 3.43
N LEU A 50 -12.11 11.93 3.86
CA LEU A 50 -13.14 10.90 3.71
C LEU A 50 -14.48 11.33 4.36
N SER A 51 -14.44 11.96 5.54
CA SER A 51 -15.65 12.48 6.21
C SER A 51 -16.36 13.61 5.46
N ARG A 52 -15.66 14.27 4.52
CA ARG A 52 -16.23 15.28 3.61
C ARG A 52 -16.80 14.67 2.33
N GLY A 53 -16.82 13.34 2.21
CA GLY A 53 -17.32 12.61 1.04
C GLY A 53 -16.30 12.50 -0.08
N GLU A 54 -15.03 12.82 0.17
CA GLU A 54 -13.98 12.70 -0.84
C GLU A 54 -13.51 11.25 -1.00
N THR A 55 -13.14 10.88 -2.22
CA THR A 55 -12.55 9.58 -2.54
C THR A 55 -11.02 9.68 -2.53
N VAL A 56 -10.37 8.88 -1.67
CA VAL A 56 -8.90 8.81 -1.59
C VAL A 56 -8.42 7.47 -2.15
N ALA A 57 -7.52 7.51 -3.14
CA ALA A 57 -6.80 6.33 -3.60
C ALA A 57 -5.45 6.21 -2.90
N LEU A 58 -5.14 5.04 -2.33
CA LEU A 58 -3.84 4.73 -1.74
C LEU A 58 -3.00 3.89 -2.71
N VAL A 59 -1.73 4.26 -2.89
CA VAL A 59 -0.76 3.51 -3.70
C VAL A 59 0.60 3.45 -3.01
N SER A 60 1.38 2.39 -3.24
CA SER A 60 2.80 2.31 -2.86
C SER A 60 3.70 2.47 -4.08
N ASP A 61 5.01 2.52 -3.85
CA ASP A 61 6.01 2.62 -4.93
C ASP A 61 5.94 1.45 -5.92
N ALA A 62 5.50 0.27 -5.46
CA ALA A 62 5.23 -0.90 -6.29
C ALA A 62 4.32 -1.92 -5.59
N GLY A 63 3.39 -2.49 -6.34
CA GLY A 63 2.59 -3.64 -5.89
C GLY A 63 1.34 -3.24 -5.12
N THR A 64 1.08 -3.94 -4.01
CA THR A 64 -0.11 -3.79 -3.18
C THR A 64 0.23 -2.97 -1.92
N PRO A 65 -0.37 -1.78 -1.72
CA PRO A 65 -0.08 -0.94 -0.55
C PRO A 65 -0.56 -1.58 0.76
N GLY A 66 0.05 -1.20 1.88
CA GLY A 66 -0.37 -1.59 3.23
C GLY A 66 0.08 -2.97 3.71
N ILE A 67 0.84 -3.74 2.92
CA ILE A 67 1.40 -5.04 3.34
C ILE A 67 2.83 -4.87 3.87
N SER A 68 3.76 -4.49 2.99
CA SER A 68 5.16 -4.22 3.34
C SER A 68 5.51 -2.73 3.29
N ASP A 69 4.61 -1.94 2.70
CA ASP A 69 4.71 -0.51 2.55
C ASP A 69 3.70 0.16 3.51
N PRO A 70 3.83 1.48 3.77
CA PRO A 70 2.85 2.26 4.51
C PRO A 70 1.43 2.13 3.94
N GLY A 71 0.43 2.26 4.81
CA GLY A 71 -0.98 2.21 4.40
C GLY A 71 -1.89 1.50 5.38
N TYR A 72 -1.34 0.56 6.16
CA TYR A 72 -2.12 -0.22 7.12
C TYR A 72 -2.83 0.67 8.14
N GLU A 73 -2.17 1.74 8.62
CA GLU A 73 -2.78 2.64 9.59
C GLU A 73 -3.98 3.39 9.00
N LEU A 74 -3.88 3.89 7.75
CA LEU A 74 -5.02 4.52 7.07
C LEU A 74 -6.16 3.54 6.86
N ILE A 75 -5.87 2.32 6.41
CA ILE A 75 -6.88 1.27 6.19
C ILE A 75 -7.61 0.97 7.49
N ARG A 76 -6.86 0.69 8.56
CA ARG A 76 -7.40 0.39 9.89
C ARG A 76 -8.27 1.53 10.42
N SER A 77 -7.75 2.76 10.44
CA SER A 77 -8.51 3.92 10.92
C SER A 77 -9.75 4.21 10.07
N SER A 78 -9.70 3.94 8.76
CA SER A 78 -10.86 4.15 7.90
C SER A 78 -11.96 3.13 8.16
N LEU A 79 -11.61 1.86 8.37
CA LEU A 79 -12.56 0.81 8.78
C LEU A 79 -13.17 1.12 10.16
N GLU A 80 -12.35 1.53 11.13
CA GLU A 80 -12.81 1.89 12.48
C GLU A 80 -13.78 3.08 12.47
N ALA A 81 -13.61 4.01 11.53
CA ALA A 81 -14.50 5.14 11.32
C ALA A 81 -15.76 4.81 10.48
N GLY A 82 -15.90 3.57 10.01
CA GLY A 82 -17.05 3.11 9.24
C GLY A 82 -17.04 3.55 7.77
N PHE A 83 -15.88 3.94 7.22
CA PHE A 83 -15.77 4.22 5.79
C PHE A 83 -15.71 2.93 4.97
N GLU A 84 -16.30 2.98 3.77
CA GLU A 84 -16.19 1.91 2.79
C GLU A 84 -14.77 1.86 2.23
N ILE A 85 -14.23 0.64 2.06
CA ILE A 85 -12.89 0.41 1.49
C ILE A 85 -12.99 -0.67 0.41
N ASP A 86 -12.55 -0.31 -0.79
CA ASP A 86 -12.35 -1.26 -1.89
C ASP A 86 -10.87 -1.57 -2.08
N VAL A 87 -10.53 -2.86 -2.12
CA VAL A 87 -9.18 -3.34 -2.43
C VAL A 87 -9.16 -3.91 -3.85
N LEU A 88 -8.43 -3.25 -4.75
CA LEU A 88 -8.30 -3.69 -6.13
C LEU A 88 -7.27 -4.83 -6.24
N PRO A 89 -7.57 -5.91 -6.98
CA PRO A 89 -6.55 -6.90 -7.34
C PRO A 89 -5.46 -6.23 -8.19
N GLY A 90 -4.21 -6.66 -8.01
CA GLY A 90 -3.08 -5.99 -8.64
C GLY A 90 -1.77 -6.77 -8.56
N ALA A 91 -0.69 -6.11 -8.97
CA ALA A 91 0.64 -6.70 -8.95
C ALA A 91 1.06 -7.01 -7.51
N THR A 92 1.58 -8.22 -7.29
CA THR A 92 2.14 -8.64 -5.99
C THR A 92 3.34 -9.50 -6.29
N ALA A 93 4.52 -9.15 -5.77
CA ALA A 93 5.78 -9.77 -6.20
C ALA A 93 5.91 -11.25 -5.82
N PHE A 94 5.40 -11.64 -4.64
CA PHE A 94 5.58 -13.00 -4.12
C PHE A 94 4.75 -14.06 -4.87
N VAL A 95 3.60 -13.69 -5.45
CA VAL A 95 2.71 -14.64 -6.15
C VAL A 95 3.37 -15.24 -7.40
N PRO A 96 3.85 -14.45 -8.39
CA PRO A 96 4.54 -15.01 -9.54
C PRO A 96 5.86 -15.69 -9.15
N ALA A 97 6.55 -15.19 -8.10
CA ALA A 97 7.75 -15.83 -7.59
C ALA A 97 7.47 -17.24 -7.04
N LEU A 98 6.39 -17.41 -6.26
CA LEU A 98 5.95 -18.71 -5.76
C LEU A 98 5.59 -19.66 -6.91
N LEU A 99 4.80 -19.21 -7.89
CA LEU A 99 4.41 -20.04 -9.03
C LEU A 99 5.62 -20.47 -9.88
N LEU A 100 6.59 -19.59 -10.08
CA LEU A 100 7.82 -19.91 -10.83
C LEU A 100 8.82 -20.74 -10.02
N SER A 101 8.72 -20.77 -8.69
CA SER A 101 9.66 -21.54 -7.84
C SER A 101 9.53 -23.05 -8.01
N GLY A 102 8.38 -23.54 -8.49
CA GLY A 102 8.05 -24.97 -8.53
C GLY A 102 7.67 -25.57 -7.18
N PHE A 103 7.65 -24.79 -6.10
CA PHE A 103 7.17 -25.26 -4.79
C PHE A 103 5.65 -25.37 -4.75
N PRO A 104 5.11 -26.25 -3.87
CA PRO A 104 3.68 -26.29 -3.61
C PRO A 104 3.15 -24.89 -3.24
N PRO A 105 2.20 -24.32 -4.02
CA PRO A 105 1.73 -22.95 -3.78
C PRO A 105 0.72 -22.87 -2.63
N GLN A 106 0.28 -24.01 -2.09
CA GLN A 106 -0.68 -24.08 -0.99
C GLN A 106 -0.43 -25.33 -0.13
N PRO A 107 -0.30 -25.20 1.20
CA PRO A 107 -0.22 -23.93 1.95
C PRO A 107 1.10 -23.20 1.68
N PHE A 108 1.10 -21.87 1.83
CA PHE A 108 2.32 -21.05 1.82
C PHE A 108 2.27 -20.00 2.94
N LEU A 109 3.43 -19.52 3.37
CA LEU A 109 3.58 -18.45 4.35
C LEU A 109 4.31 -17.26 3.70
N PHE A 110 3.73 -16.06 3.85
CA PHE A 110 4.40 -14.81 3.48
C PHE A 110 4.92 -14.12 4.74
N GLU A 111 6.25 -14.06 4.87
CA GLU A 111 6.94 -13.53 6.05
C GLU A 111 7.42 -12.07 5.86
N GLY A 112 7.37 -11.55 4.63
CA GLY A 112 7.91 -10.23 4.31
C GLY A 112 9.44 -10.15 4.50
N PHE A 113 9.91 -9.13 5.21
CA PHE A 113 11.33 -8.87 5.40
C PHE A 113 11.85 -9.41 6.74
N LEU A 114 12.86 -10.27 6.68
CA LEU A 114 13.55 -10.74 7.87
C LEU A 114 14.30 -9.60 8.59
N PRO A 115 14.53 -9.73 9.92
CA PRO A 115 15.35 -8.77 10.66
C PRO A 115 16.72 -8.53 10.02
N ARG A 116 17.18 -7.27 10.03
CA ARG A 116 18.48 -6.90 9.45
C ARG A 116 19.64 -7.50 10.26
N ARG A 117 19.51 -7.55 11.59
CA ARG A 117 20.52 -8.08 12.52
C ARG A 117 20.61 -9.60 12.39
N LYS A 118 21.84 -10.11 12.25
CA LYS A 118 22.12 -11.54 12.02
C LYS A 118 21.53 -12.45 13.12
N GLY A 119 21.66 -12.05 14.39
CA GLY A 119 21.14 -12.81 15.53
C GLY A 119 19.61 -12.94 15.47
N ASP A 120 18.91 -11.81 15.34
CA ASP A 120 17.45 -11.76 15.27
C ASP A 120 16.91 -12.51 14.05
N ARG A 121 17.59 -12.38 12.89
CA ARG A 121 17.23 -13.13 11.69
C ARG A 121 17.36 -14.63 11.90
N ARG A 122 18.45 -15.10 12.53
CA ARG A 122 18.65 -16.53 12.78
C ARG A 122 17.59 -17.07 13.74
N ARG A 123 17.25 -16.31 14.78
CA ARG A 123 16.18 -16.68 15.71
C ARG A 123 14.84 -16.81 14.97
N ARG A 124 14.49 -15.81 14.15
CA ARG A 124 13.24 -15.80 13.39
C ARG A 124 13.10 -16.97 12.40
N LEU A 125 14.22 -17.43 11.81
CA LEU A 125 14.25 -18.58 10.91
C LEU A 125 14.17 -19.95 11.62
N GLN A 126 14.23 -19.97 12.96
CA GLN A 126 14.19 -21.18 13.77
C GLN A 126 12.86 -21.34 14.53
N GLU A 127 11.98 -20.33 14.46
CA GLU A 127 10.59 -20.37 14.93
C GLU A 127 9.69 -21.01 13.86
#